data_AF-A0ABD5SBT8-F1
#
_entry.id   AF-A0ABD5SBT8-F1
#
_cell.length_a   1.000
_cell.length_b   1.000
_cell.length_c   1.000
_cell.angle_alpha   90.00
_cell.angle_beta   90.00
_cell.angle_gamma   90.00
#
_symmetry.space_group_name_H-M   'P 1'
#
loop_
_entity.id
_entity.type
_entity.pdbx_description
1 polymer ?
#
loop_
_entity_poly.entity_id
_entity_poly.type
_entity_poly.pdbx_seq_one_letter_code
_entity_poly.pdbx_strand_id
1 'polypeptide(L)'
;MFADRSDLLADADPMRGYGAAVTPGRDGPILFVAGYGEANRLYTRDGDRFVDTACGIVADRERHAMGVCAADLDGDGCEEVYVHNCANGVGIGGDSDLLLDRLEAERYRWTDTFALPVNADRLNFRAGRSVAALDRHGTGRYGVAVASYGAPLAFYELGDDGEASDMADAVGLAVEA
;
A
#
# COMPACT_ATOMS: atom_id res chain seq x y z
N MET A 1 -21.52 -5.51 16.32
CA MET A 1 -21.14 -4.45 17.28
C MET A 1 -19.63 -4.37 17.28
N PHE A 2 -19.05 -3.18 17.16
CA PHE A 2 -17.60 -3.00 17.28
C PHE A 2 -17.21 -2.95 18.76
N ALA A 3 -16.04 -3.49 19.08
CA ALA A 3 -15.46 -3.48 20.43
C ALA A 3 -14.10 -2.79 20.36
N ASP A 4 -13.84 -1.88 21.29
CA ASP A 4 -12.50 -1.32 21.47
C ASP A 4 -11.55 -2.43 21.93
N ARG A 5 -10.42 -2.54 21.22
CA ARG A 5 -9.34 -3.49 21.49
C ARG A 5 -7.97 -2.83 21.41
N SER A 6 -7.92 -1.52 21.69
CA SER A 6 -6.67 -0.78 21.79
C SER A 6 -5.73 -1.34 22.85
N ASP A 7 -6.24 -2.08 23.84
CA ASP A 7 -5.46 -2.83 24.84
C ASP A 7 -4.55 -3.91 24.24
N LEU A 8 -4.81 -4.33 23.00
CA LEU A 8 -3.97 -5.28 22.29
C LEU A 8 -2.75 -4.63 21.63
N LEU A 9 -2.71 -3.30 21.47
CA LEU A 9 -1.54 -2.62 20.91
C LEU A 9 -0.44 -2.49 21.98
N ALA A 10 0.79 -2.87 21.63
CA ALA A 10 1.93 -2.80 22.54
C ALA A 10 2.43 -1.37 22.76
N ASP A 11 2.21 -0.48 21.81
CA ASP A 11 2.43 0.96 21.93
C ASP A 11 1.09 1.71 21.97
N ALA A 12 1.10 2.87 22.63
CA ALA A 12 -0.03 3.78 22.69
C ALA A 12 0.35 5.19 22.19
N ASP A 13 1.47 5.29 21.46
CA ASP A 13 1.95 6.57 20.97
C ASP A 13 0.99 7.06 19.88
N PRO A 14 0.42 8.26 19.99
CA PRO A 14 -0.41 8.82 18.94
C PRO A 14 0.40 8.99 17.65
N MET A 15 -0.25 8.81 16.52
CA MET A 15 0.31 9.09 15.19
C MET A 15 -0.67 9.89 14.33
N ARG A 16 -0.17 10.51 13.27
CA ARG A 16 -1.01 11.04 12.20
C ARG A 16 -1.30 9.95 11.16
N GLY A 17 -2.29 9.10 11.47
CA GLY A 17 -2.75 8.02 10.58
C GLY A 17 -3.91 8.45 9.67
N TYR A 18 -3.87 8.08 8.38
CA TYR A 18 -4.95 8.39 7.41
C TYR A 18 -5.71 7.17 6.88
N GLY A 19 -4.99 6.09 6.59
CA GLY A 19 -5.53 4.85 6.04
C GLY A 19 -5.03 3.64 6.80
N ALA A 20 -5.77 2.55 6.76
CA ALA A 20 -5.35 1.27 7.33
C ALA A 20 -5.72 0.11 6.40
N ALA A 21 -4.85 -0.89 6.34
CA ALA A 21 -5.07 -2.14 5.63
C ALA A 21 -4.75 -3.31 6.55
N VAL A 22 -5.37 -4.46 6.29
CA VAL A 22 -5.11 -5.70 7.01
C VAL A 22 -4.75 -6.76 5.98
N THR A 23 -3.66 -7.48 6.22
CA THR A 23 -3.18 -8.56 5.37
C THR A 23 -2.89 -9.81 6.19
N PRO A 24 -3.02 -11.03 5.64
CA PRO A 24 -2.57 -12.24 6.30
C PRO A 24 -1.09 -12.19 6.71
N GLY A 25 -0.82 -12.80 7.86
CA GLY A 25 0.53 -13.05 8.37
C GLY A 25 0.58 -14.41 9.06
N ARG A 26 1.81 -14.88 9.27
CA ARG A 26 2.12 -16.18 9.85
C ARG A 26 1.46 -16.44 11.21
N ASP A 27 1.61 -15.48 12.12
CA ASP A 27 1.13 -15.57 13.51
C ASP A 27 -0.25 -14.90 13.71
N GLY A 28 -0.91 -14.53 12.61
CA GLY A 28 -2.18 -13.81 12.57
C GLY A 28 -2.14 -12.61 11.62
N PRO A 29 -3.21 -11.79 11.61
CA PRO A 29 -3.29 -10.64 10.70
C PRO A 29 -2.17 -9.63 11.01
N ILE A 30 -1.67 -9.00 9.95
CA ILE A 30 -0.78 -7.85 10.01
C ILE A 30 -1.61 -6.61 9.71
N LEU A 31 -1.44 -5.55 10.49
CA LEU A 31 -2.13 -4.28 10.29
C LEU A 31 -1.13 -3.24 9.81
N PHE A 32 -1.41 -2.65 8.66
CA PHE A 32 -0.67 -1.50 8.14
C PHE A 32 -1.44 -0.24 8.44
N VAL A 33 -0.78 0.80 8.96
CA VAL A 33 -1.35 2.13 9.15
C VAL A 33 -0.50 3.17 8.44
N ALA A 34 -1.13 3.90 7.52
CA ALA A 34 -0.51 4.94 6.69
C ALA A 34 -0.16 6.18 7.53
N GLY A 35 1.13 6.47 7.67
CA GLY A 35 1.66 7.64 8.39
C GLY A 35 1.81 8.86 7.47
N TYR A 36 1.31 10.01 7.91
CA TYR A 36 1.37 11.26 7.14
C TYR A 36 2.42 12.22 7.70
N GLY A 37 3.58 12.30 7.03
CA GLY A 37 4.75 13.03 7.54
C GLY A 37 5.33 12.39 8.80
N GLU A 38 5.06 11.10 8.99
CA GLU A 38 5.47 10.22 10.08
C GLU A 38 5.64 8.81 9.51
N ALA A 39 6.40 7.93 10.18
CA ALA A 39 6.55 6.54 9.72
C ALA A 39 5.19 5.83 9.62
N ASN A 40 4.99 5.02 8.58
CA ASN A 40 3.93 4.03 8.61
C ASN A 40 4.19 3.04 9.75
N ARG A 41 3.12 2.47 10.31
CA ARG A 41 3.24 1.37 11.28
C ARG A 41 2.81 0.05 10.67
N LEU A 42 3.51 -1.00 11.07
CA LEU A 42 3.26 -2.36 10.64
C LEU A 42 3.15 -3.25 11.87
N TYR A 43 1.92 -3.44 12.31
CA TYR A 43 1.61 -4.20 13.50
C TYR A 43 1.52 -5.69 13.21
N THR A 44 2.31 -6.48 13.91
CA THR A 44 2.30 -7.94 13.82
C THR A 44 2.00 -8.57 15.18
N ARG A 45 1.50 -9.80 15.17
CA ARG A 45 1.18 -10.54 16.41
C ARG A 45 2.45 -10.98 17.14
N ASP A 46 2.57 -10.58 18.40
CA ASP A 46 3.49 -11.16 19.37
C ASP A 46 2.67 -11.64 20.58
N GLY A 47 2.38 -12.94 20.60
CA GLY A 47 1.44 -13.54 21.54
C GLY A 47 0.02 -12.96 21.41
N ASP A 48 -0.47 -12.33 22.49
CA ASP A 48 -1.79 -11.70 22.53
C ASP A 48 -1.78 -10.23 22.09
N ARG A 49 -0.60 -9.66 21.81
CA ARG A 49 -0.42 -8.25 21.46
C ARG A 49 -0.06 -8.05 19.99
N PHE A 50 -0.22 -6.80 19.56
CA PHE A 50 0.26 -6.26 18.30
C PHE A 50 1.45 -5.35 18.57
N VAL A 51 2.59 -5.64 17.96
CA VAL A 51 3.83 -4.88 18.10
C VAL A 51 4.16 -4.23 16.77
N ASP A 52 4.52 -2.95 16.77
CA ASP A 52 5.01 -2.27 15.58
C ASP A 52 6.37 -2.85 15.17
N THR A 53 6.42 -3.36 13.96
CA THR A 53 7.59 -4.00 13.33
C THR A 53 8.02 -3.28 12.06
N ALA A 54 7.46 -2.09 11.80
CA ALA A 54 7.85 -1.27 10.66
C ALA A 54 9.35 -0.97 10.69
N CYS A 55 10.01 -1.14 9.55
CA CYS A 55 11.42 -0.83 9.35
C CYS A 55 11.69 -0.51 7.88
N GLY A 56 12.89 0.02 7.59
CA GLY A 56 13.31 0.31 6.21
C GLY A 56 12.31 1.21 5.48
N ILE A 57 11.93 0.80 4.27
CA ILE A 57 10.99 1.56 3.42
C ILE A 57 9.59 1.72 4.04
N VAL A 58 9.17 0.77 4.89
CA VAL A 58 7.87 0.86 5.57
C VAL A 58 7.88 1.99 6.60
N ALA A 59 8.97 2.11 7.36
CA ALA A 59 9.13 3.10 8.42
C ALA A 59 9.71 4.45 7.93
N ASP A 60 9.63 4.74 6.63
CA ASP A 60 10.08 6.03 6.08
C ASP A 60 9.22 7.16 6.65
N ARG A 61 9.88 8.10 7.35
CA ARG A 61 9.21 9.20 8.06
C ARG A 61 8.97 10.42 7.19
N GLU A 62 9.61 10.47 6.01
CA GLU A 62 9.56 11.65 5.15
C GLU A 62 8.35 11.62 4.21
N ARG A 63 7.64 10.49 4.13
CA ARG A 63 6.51 10.28 3.22
C ARG A 63 5.16 10.66 3.84
N HIS A 64 4.21 10.93 2.95
CA HIS A 64 2.87 11.37 3.27
C HIS A 64 1.83 10.34 2.82
N ALA A 65 1.81 9.18 3.48
CA ALA A 65 0.91 8.09 3.14
C ALA A 65 -0.54 8.44 3.49
N MET A 66 -1.45 8.19 2.56
CA MET A 66 -2.86 8.56 2.66
C MET A 66 -3.78 7.34 2.52
N GLY A 67 -3.84 6.78 1.32
CA GLY A 67 -4.70 5.64 0.99
C GLY A 67 -3.89 4.35 0.97
N VAL A 68 -4.43 3.29 1.57
CA VAL A 68 -3.79 1.97 1.54
C VAL A 68 -4.80 0.86 1.28
N CYS A 69 -4.35 -0.16 0.57
CA CYS A 69 -5.04 -1.44 0.46
C CYS A 69 -4.02 -2.58 0.42
N ALA A 70 -4.44 -3.76 0.87
CA ALA A 70 -3.66 -4.98 0.72
C ALA A 70 -4.37 -5.93 -0.26
N ALA A 71 -3.63 -6.52 -1.19
CA ALA A 71 -4.11 -7.53 -2.12
C ALA A 71 -2.95 -8.26 -2.81
N ASP A 72 -3.22 -9.45 -3.32
CA ASP A 72 -2.28 -10.29 -4.06
C ASP A 72 -2.22 -9.81 -5.54
N LEU A 73 -1.29 -8.92 -5.86
CA LEU A 73 -1.18 -8.31 -7.19
C LEU A 73 -0.33 -9.17 -8.14
N ASP A 74 0.69 -9.84 -7.62
CA ASP A 74 1.55 -10.70 -8.42
C ASP A 74 1.06 -12.17 -8.52
N GLY A 75 0.04 -12.54 -7.75
CA GLY A 75 -0.58 -13.86 -7.76
C GLY A 75 0.22 -14.95 -7.04
N ASP A 76 1.16 -14.60 -6.16
CA ASP A 76 1.99 -15.56 -5.43
C ASP A 76 1.31 -16.10 -4.15
N GLY A 77 0.16 -15.53 -3.77
CA GLY A 77 -0.61 -15.89 -2.58
C GLY A 77 -0.19 -15.14 -1.31
N CYS A 78 0.83 -14.29 -1.38
CA CYS A 78 1.09 -13.20 -0.44
C CYS A 78 0.34 -11.96 -0.93
N GLU A 79 -0.09 -11.11 0.00
CA GLU A 79 -0.66 -9.83 -0.40
C GLU A 79 0.40 -8.73 -0.23
N GLU A 80 0.51 -7.92 -1.28
CA GLU A 80 1.26 -6.67 -1.29
C GLU A 80 0.42 -5.58 -0.62
N VAL A 81 1.10 -4.56 -0.10
CA VAL A 81 0.45 -3.34 0.40
C VAL A 81 0.72 -2.20 -0.55
N TYR A 82 -0.33 -1.73 -1.22
CA TYR A 82 -0.27 -0.49 -1.99
C TYR A 82 -0.42 0.70 -1.06
N VAL A 83 0.48 1.68 -1.19
CA VAL A 83 0.47 2.92 -0.40
C VAL A 83 0.43 4.10 -1.35
N HIS A 84 -0.70 4.80 -1.35
CA HIS A 84 -0.83 6.07 -2.06
C HIS A 84 -0.27 7.20 -1.20
N ASN A 85 0.84 7.78 -1.66
CA ASN A 85 1.49 8.91 -1.03
C ASN A 85 1.07 10.21 -1.72
N CYS A 86 0.77 11.24 -0.92
CA CYS A 86 0.34 12.53 -1.42
C CYS A 86 0.88 13.64 -0.52
N ALA A 87 2.05 14.18 -0.87
CA ALA A 87 2.57 15.38 -0.25
C ALA A 87 1.78 16.62 -0.73
N ASN A 88 1.52 17.57 0.18
CA ASN A 88 0.77 18.82 -0.10
C ASN A 88 1.43 19.77 -1.13
N GLY A 89 2.50 19.36 -1.82
CA GLY A 89 3.25 20.18 -2.77
C GLY A 89 3.13 19.63 -4.20
N VAL A 90 2.43 20.37 -5.06
CA VAL A 90 2.44 20.12 -6.51
C VAL A 90 3.83 20.47 -7.05
N GLY A 91 4.63 19.48 -7.43
CA GLY A 91 5.96 19.67 -8.00
C GLY A 91 6.72 18.36 -8.20
N ILE A 92 7.61 18.34 -9.20
CA ILE A 92 8.53 17.22 -9.45
C ILE A 92 9.48 17.14 -8.23
N GLY A 93 9.19 16.21 -7.33
CA GLY A 93 9.75 16.16 -5.97
C GLY A 93 8.76 15.72 -4.89
N GLY A 94 7.56 15.24 -5.25
CA GLY A 94 6.61 14.62 -4.33
C GLY A 94 6.95 13.16 -4.00
N ASP A 95 6.32 12.64 -2.95
CA ASP A 95 6.44 11.23 -2.57
C ASP A 95 5.82 10.34 -3.64
N SER A 96 6.59 9.43 -4.20
CA SER A 96 6.03 8.39 -5.06
C SER A 96 5.15 7.45 -4.24
N ASP A 97 4.13 6.88 -4.87
CA ASP A 97 3.43 5.73 -4.31
C ASP A 97 4.40 4.56 -4.05
N LEU A 98 4.02 3.66 -3.14
CA LEU A 98 4.76 2.44 -2.84
C LEU A 98 3.88 1.24 -3.19
N LEU A 99 4.52 0.18 -3.68
CA LEU A 99 3.91 -1.14 -3.75
C LEU A 99 4.80 -2.08 -2.96
N LEU A 100 4.41 -2.30 -1.71
CA LEU A 100 5.21 -3.03 -0.74
C LEU A 100 4.96 -4.53 -0.88
N ASP A 101 5.98 -5.24 -1.35
CA ASP A 101 6.01 -6.68 -1.50
C ASP A 101 6.87 -7.33 -0.42
N ARG A 102 6.44 -8.49 0.08
CA ARG A 102 7.08 -9.23 1.15
C ARG A 102 8.00 -10.29 0.56
N LEU A 103 9.29 -9.93 0.46
CA LEU A 103 10.37 -10.79 -0.06
C LEU A 103 10.42 -12.19 0.56
N GLU A 104 9.98 -12.33 1.80
CA GLU A 104 9.94 -13.60 2.51
C GLU A 104 8.60 -13.67 3.26
N ALA A 105 7.64 -14.46 2.78
CA ALA A 105 6.31 -14.57 3.41
C ALA A 105 6.37 -14.83 4.94
N GLU A 106 7.40 -15.57 5.37
CA GLU A 106 7.65 -15.95 6.76
C GLU A 106 8.47 -14.92 7.57
N ARG A 107 8.97 -13.84 6.96
CA ARG A 107 9.72 -12.77 7.63
C ARG A 107 9.16 -11.38 7.29
N TYR A 108 9.30 -10.43 8.21
CA TYR A 108 8.81 -9.06 8.00
C TYR A 108 9.80 -8.21 7.19
N ARG A 109 10.19 -8.70 6.01
CA ARG A 109 11.09 -8.01 5.10
C ARG A 109 10.34 -7.56 3.86
N TRP A 110 10.24 -6.25 3.68
CA TRP A 110 9.50 -5.62 2.61
C TRP A 110 10.43 -4.96 1.59
N THR A 111 10.05 -5.02 0.33
CA THR A 111 10.65 -4.28 -0.78
C THR A 111 9.60 -3.41 -1.45
N ASP A 112 10.03 -2.38 -2.17
CA ASP A 112 9.14 -1.59 -3.01
C ASP A 112 9.25 -2.08 -4.46
N THR A 113 8.18 -2.68 -4.97
CA THR A 113 8.07 -3.17 -6.35
C THR A 113 8.19 -2.02 -7.35
N PHE A 114 7.72 -0.82 -7.02
CA PHE A 114 7.92 0.34 -7.89
C PHE A 114 9.38 0.80 -8.00
N ALA A 115 10.22 0.45 -7.02
CA ALA A 115 11.65 0.74 -7.06
C ALA A 115 12.46 -0.25 -7.93
N LEU A 116 11.83 -1.30 -8.46
CA LEU A 116 12.49 -2.23 -9.38
C LEU A 116 12.92 -1.50 -10.67
N PRO A 117 14.05 -1.88 -11.30
CA PRO A 117 14.52 -1.23 -12.53
C PRO A 117 13.51 -1.23 -13.68
N VAL A 118 12.64 -2.26 -13.77
CA VAL A 118 11.57 -2.36 -14.78
C VAL A 118 10.50 -1.27 -14.61
N ASN A 119 10.38 -0.70 -13.41
CA ASN A 119 9.37 0.29 -13.02
C ASN A 119 9.89 1.73 -12.93
N ALA A 120 11.13 2.00 -13.37
CA ALA A 120 11.80 3.29 -13.16
C ALA A 120 11.05 4.53 -13.69
N ASP A 121 10.17 4.36 -14.69
CA ASP A 121 9.35 5.39 -15.32
C ASP A 121 7.84 5.27 -15.02
N ARG A 122 7.45 4.35 -14.13
CA ARG A 122 6.06 4.00 -13.80
C ARG A 122 5.58 4.54 -12.45
N LEU A 123 6.43 5.32 -11.77
CA LEU A 123 6.11 5.93 -10.48
C LEU A 123 4.93 6.90 -10.59
N ASN A 124 3.98 6.75 -9.67
CA ASN A 124 2.90 7.71 -9.52
C ASN A 124 3.28 8.79 -8.51
N PHE A 125 3.14 10.05 -8.91
CA PHE A 125 3.34 11.24 -8.06
C PHE A 125 2.08 12.10 -7.96
N ARG A 126 0.93 11.57 -8.41
CA ARG A 126 -0.32 12.33 -8.47
C ARG A 126 -0.90 12.47 -7.06
N ALA A 127 -1.40 13.66 -6.73
CA ALA A 127 -2.10 13.88 -5.48
C ALA A 127 -3.46 13.16 -5.49
N GLY A 128 -3.86 12.54 -4.38
CA GLY A 128 -5.12 11.79 -4.26
C GLY A 128 -5.35 11.25 -2.86
N ARG A 129 -6.36 10.40 -2.68
CA ARG A 129 -6.70 9.84 -1.35
C ARG A 129 -7.11 8.39 -1.33
N SER A 130 -7.66 7.87 -2.42
CA SER A 130 -8.44 6.63 -2.37
C SER A 130 -7.85 5.60 -3.30
N VAL A 131 -7.69 4.40 -2.75
CA VAL A 131 -7.25 3.21 -3.47
C VAL A 131 -8.26 2.08 -3.24
N ALA A 132 -8.37 1.17 -4.20
CA ALA A 132 -9.17 -0.04 -4.05
C ALA A 132 -8.55 -1.19 -4.83
N ALA A 133 -8.42 -2.35 -4.19
CA ALA A 133 -8.05 -3.58 -4.88
C ALA A 133 -9.26 -4.22 -5.57
N LEU A 134 -9.10 -4.62 -6.83
CA LEU A 134 -10.12 -5.26 -7.65
C LEU A 134 -9.56 -6.53 -8.31
N ASP A 135 -10.18 -7.67 -8.02
CA ASP A 135 -10.02 -8.90 -8.80
C ASP A 135 -11.11 -8.93 -9.88
N ARG A 136 -10.80 -8.32 -11.04
CA ARG A 136 -11.77 -8.15 -12.12
C ARG A 136 -12.09 -9.45 -12.87
N HIS A 137 -11.27 -10.48 -12.71
CA HIS A 137 -11.42 -11.77 -13.40
C HIS A 137 -11.87 -12.90 -12.47
N GLY A 138 -11.86 -12.68 -11.15
CA GLY A 138 -12.15 -13.71 -10.16
C GLY A 138 -11.04 -14.75 -10.04
N THR A 139 -9.80 -14.40 -10.38
CA THR A 139 -8.65 -15.33 -10.41
C THR A 139 -7.84 -15.33 -9.12
N GLY A 140 -8.12 -14.40 -8.20
CA GLY A 140 -7.29 -14.14 -7.03
C GLY A 140 -6.08 -13.25 -7.31
N ARG A 141 -5.85 -12.83 -8.56
CA ARG A 141 -4.85 -11.80 -8.90
C ARG A 141 -5.54 -10.45 -9.04
N TYR A 142 -5.12 -9.49 -8.25
CA TYR A 142 -5.77 -8.18 -8.14
C TYR A 142 -5.04 -7.11 -8.95
N GLY A 143 -5.79 -6.07 -9.32
CA GLY A 143 -5.23 -4.76 -9.67
C GLY A 143 -5.64 -3.72 -8.63
N VAL A 144 -4.99 -2.55 -8.64
CA VAL A 144 -5.28 -1.44 -7.73
C VAL A 144 -5.76 -0.22 -8.49
N ALA A 145 -6.99 0.20 -8.22
CA ALA A 145 -7.55 1.46 -8.70
C ALA A 145 -7.08 2.60 -7.79
N VAL A 146 -6.64 3.70 -8.39
CA VAL A 146 -6.11 4.88 -7.68
C VAL A 146 -6.86 6.12 -8.14
N ALA A 147 -7.56 6.77 -7.20
CA ALA A 147 -8.26 8.01 -7.45
C ALA A 147 -7.41 9.22 -7.05
N SER A 148 -7.02 10.00 -8.06
CA SER A 148 -6.22 11.22 -7.93
C SER A 148 -7.06 12.47 -8.20
N TYR A 149 -6.66 13.60 -7.62
CA TYR A 149 -7.26 14.90 -7.88
C TYR A 149 -6.82 15.45 -9.23
N GLY A 150 -7.79 15.85 -10.06
CA GLY A 150 -7.51 16.51 -11.33
C GLY A 150 -6.77 15.64 -12.34
N ALA A 151 -6.75 14.31 -12.13
CA ALA A 151 -6.18 13.34 -13.04
C ALA A 151 -7.17 12.17 -13.22
N PRO A 152 -7.15 11.49 -14.39
CA PRO A 152 -7.91 10.26 -14.58
C PRO A 152 -7.56 9.21 -13.53
N LEU A 153 -8.51 8.32 -13.26
CA LEU A 153 -8.28 7.14 -12.44
C LEU A 153 -7.18 6.30 -13.08
N ALA A 154 -6.18 5.90 -12.29
CA ALA A 154 -5.20 4.90 -12.70
C ALA A 154 -5.64 3.52 -12.21
N PHE A 155 -5.26 2.45 -12.91
CA PHE A 155 -5.54 1.08 -12.52
C PHE A 155 -4.31 0.20 -12.73
N TYR A 156 -3.54 -0.05 -11.67
CA TYR A 156 -2.29 -0.80 -11.76
C TYR A 156 -2.52 -2.32 -11.70
N GLU A 157 -1.95 -3.06 -12.64
CA GLU A 157 -1.79 -4.53 -12.59
C GLU A 157 -0.30 -4.89 -12.70
N LEU A 158 0.12 -6.01 -12.08
CA LEU A 158 1.48 -6.53 -12.19
C LEU A 158 1.60 -7.63 -13.26
N GLY A 159 2.64 -7.51 -14.08
CA GLY A 159 3.16 -8.59 -14.91
C GLY A 159 3.98 -9.60 -14.11
N ASP A 160 4.20 -10.78 -14.69
CA ASP A 160 4.96 -11.86 -14.03
C ASP A 160 6.45 -11.54 -13.81
N ASP A 161 6.96 -10.47 -14.44
CA ASP A 161 8.30 -9.93 -14.25
C ASP A 161 8.35 -8.77 -13.23
N GLY A 162 7.24 -8.49 -12.54
CA GLY A 162 7.10 -7.39 -11.60
C GLY A 162 6.86 -6.03 -12.27
N GLU A 163 6.63 -5.99 -13.58
CA GLU A 163 6.27 -4.75 -14.28
C GLU A 163 4.88 -4.25 -13.84
N ALA A 164 4.80 -3.02 -13.36
CA ALA A 164 3.54 -2.36 -13.04
C ALA A 164 2.99 -1.59 -14.25
N SER A 165 1.81 -1.98 -14.73
CA SER A 165 1.16 -1.33 -15.87
C SER A 165 -0.10 -0.60 -15.44
N ASP A 166 -0.25 0.67 -15.87
CA ASP A 166 -1.53 1.38 -15.77
C ASP A 166 -2.47 0.89 -16.89
N MET A 167 -3.45 0.10 -16.49
CA MET A 167 -4.42 -0.57 -17.35
C MET A 167 -5.72 0.23 -17.50
N ALA A 168 -5.84 1.42 -16.91
CA ALA A 168 -7.09 2.17 -16.85
C ALA A 168 -7.75 2.37 -18.23
N ASP A 169 -6.97 2.76 -19.24
CA ASP A 169 -7.44 2.89 -20.62
C ASP A 169 -7.92 1.54 -21.19
N ALA A 170 -7.11 0.50 -20.99
CA ALA A 170 -7.37 -0.84 -21.54
C ALA A 170 -8.61 -1.51 -20.95
N VAL A 171 -8.98 -1.17 -19.71
CA VAL A 171 -10.17 -1.72 -19.02
C VAL A 171 -11.38 -0.78 -19.03
N GLY A 172 -11.28 0.37 -19.72
CA GLY A 172 -12.39 1.32 -19.84
C GLY A 172 -12.69 2.10 -18.56
N LEU A 173 -11.71 2.25 -17.68
CA LEU A 173 -11.79 3.08 -16.46
C LEU A 173 -11.30 4.51 -16.68
N ALA A 174 -10.67 4.78 -17.81
CA ALA A 174 -10.31 6.13 -18.21
C ALA A 174 -11.56 6.97 -18.47
N VAL A 175 -11.68 8.08 -17.76
CA VAL A 175 -12.77 9.04 -17.92
C VAL A 175 -12.17 10.29 -18.55
N GLU A 176 -12.71 10.73 -19.69
CA GLU A 176 -12.34 12.04 -20.26
C GLU A 176 -12.70 13.15 -19.26
N ALA A 177 -11.77 14.07 -19.04
CA ALA A 177 -11.90 15.19 -18.11
C ALA A 177 -12.77 16.33 -18.67
#